data_AF-A0A8H2VJC2-F1
#
_entry.id   AF-A0A8H2VJC2-F1
#
_cell.length_a   1.000
_cell.length_b   1.000
_cell.length_c   1.000
_cell.angle_alpha   90.00
_cell.angle_beta   90.00
_cell.angle_gamma   90.00
#
_symmetry.space_group_name_H-M   'P 1'
#
loop_
_entity.id
_entity.type
_entity.pdbx_description
1 polymer ?
#
loop_
_entity_poly.entity_id
_entity_poly.type
_entity_poly.pdbx_seq_one_letter_code
_entity_poly.pdbx_strand_id
1 'polypeptide(L)'
;MSLYFTLLFALLTVEMAVLFVLVLPLPNKIRKLLYNTYQRLYHNQQVKTVTIILSIIVGLLFIDSWKRAQVNVTLYRHQNYNQDDRLNIANQYDSHAVTPTQALASRAYNQRNVYISGFILYFMVGIPTVMSIVRRLVKYQDLISNKKTQEKDDSEIIRLKKELDAKTVDVETLQKQVTNAEKYFDEQNKPKTETVTKTE
;
A
#
# COMPACT_ATOMS: atom_id res chain seq x y z
N MET A 1 28.77 8.24 -21.20
CA MET A 1 27.32 8.55 -21.23
C MET A 1 27.13 9.86 -20.47
N SER A 2 26.30 10.76 -20.96
CA SER A 2 26.07 12.06 -20.31
C SER A 2 25.47 11.90 -18.90
N LEU A 3 25.79 12.83 -17.99
CA LEU A 3 25.36 12.79 -16.58
C LEU A 3 23.84 12.62 -16.41
N TYR A 4 23.04 13.21 -17.30
CA TYR A 4 21.60 13.09 -17.25
C TYR A 4 21.09 11.65 -17.50
N PHE A 5 21.76 10.88 -18.36
CA PHE A 5 21.37 9.48 -18.58
C PHE A 5 21.72 8.59 -17.40
N THR A 6 22.85 8.84 -16.74
CA THR A 6 23.21 8.13 -15.52
C THR A 6 22.18 8.42 -14.41
N LEU A 7 21.72 9.66 -14.30
CA LEU A 7 20.70 10.04 -13.32
C LEU A 7 19.34 9.39 -13.63
N LEU A 8 18.88 9.40 -14.89
CA LEU A 8 17.65 8.71 -15.29
C LEU A 8 17.74 7.19 -15.05
N PHE A 9 18.89 6.60 -15.35
CA PHE A 9 19.10 5.17 -15.12
C PHE A 9 19.12 4.81 -13.62
N ALA A 10 19.74 5.64 -12.78
CA ALA A 10 19.71 5.45 -11.34
C ALA A 10 18.27 5.58 -10.79
N LEU A 11 17.53 6.58 -11.26
CA LEU A 11 16.12 6.81 -10.91
C LEU A 11 15.26 5.59 -11.29
N LEU A 12 15.40 5.10 -12.54
CA LEU A 12 14.75 3.87 -13.00
C LEU A 12 15.07 2.68 -12.09
N THR A 13 16.35 2.49 -11.75
CA THR A 13 16.79 1.35 -10.92
C THR A 13 16.16 1.41 -9.53
N VAL A 14 16.09 2.60 -8.94
CA VAL A 14 15.43 2.83 -7.65
C VAL A 14 13.94 2.54 -7.75
N GLU A 15 13.24 3.05 -8.76
CA GLU A 15 11.81 2.78 -8.97
C GLU A 15 11.53 1.29 -9.16
N MET A 16 12.34 0.60 -9.95
CA MET A 16 12.20 -0.83 -10.19
C MET A 16 12.38 -1.63 -8.91
N ALA A 17 13.39 -1.29 -8.09
CA ALA A 17 13.61 -1.92 -6.80
C ALA A 17 12.45 -1.66 -5.83
N VAL A 18 11.95 -0.42 -5.76
CA VAL A 18 10.80 -0.05 -4.92
C VAL A 18 9.57 -0.84 -5.34
N LEU A 19 9.24 -0.88 -6.63
CA LEU A 19 8.07 -1.59 -7.12
C LEU A 19 8.20 -3.11 -6.93
N PHE A 20 9.38 -3.67 -7.15
CA PHE A 20 9.65 -5.08 -6.90
C PHE A 20 9.41 -5.44 -5.42
N VAL A 21 9.95 -4.64 -4.50
CA VAL A 21 9.70 -4.80 -3.06
C VAL A 21 8.21 -4.67 -2.73
N LEU A 22 7.48 -3.78 -3.41
CA LEU A 22 6.07 -3.54 -3.14
C LEU A 22 5.14 -4.65 -3.66
N VAL A 23 5.54 -5.34 -4.73
CA VAL A 23 4.77 -6.43 -5.36
C VAL A 23 4.95 -7.77 -4.63
N LEU A 24 6.07 -7.95 -3.92
CA LEU A 24 6.31 -9.16 -3.12
C LEU A 24 5.17 -9.40 -2.10
N PRO A 25 4.85 -10.66 -1.78
CA PRO A 25 3.91 -10.98 -0.72
C PRO A 25 4.53 -10.71 0.66
N LEU A 26 4.68 -9.45 1.06
CA LEU A 26 5.27 -9.10 2.36
C LEU A 26 4.31 -9.40 3.53
N PRO A 27 4.85 -9.73 4.72
CA PRO A 27 4.05 -9.83 5.94
C PRO A 27 3.44 -8.48 6.35
N ASN A 28 2.31 -8.54 7.05
CA ASN A 28 1.44 -7.39 7.35
C ASN A 28 2.16 -6.26 8.08
N LYS A 29 3.10 -6.59 8.99
CA LYS A 29 3.90 -5.60 9.72
C LYS A 29 4.72 -4.72 8.77
N ILE A 30 5.34 -5.33 7.77
CA ILE A 30 6.17 -4.63 6.79
C ILE A 30 5.29 -3.83 5.83
N ARG A 31 4.14 -4.37 5.40
CA ARG A 31 3.17 -3.63 4.57
C ARG A 31 2.68 -2.35 5.26
N LYS A 32 2.38 -2.43 6.57
CA LYS A 32 1.94 -1.28 7.37
C LYS A 32 3.05 -0.24 7.51
N LEU A 33 4.30 -0.67 7.72
CA LEU A 33 5.46 0.21 7.73
C LEU A 33 5.67 0.92 6.39
N LEU A 34 5.69 0.17 5.28
CA LEU A 34 5.84 0.72 3.93
C LEU A 34 4.73 1.71 3.60
N TYR A 35 3.48 1.36 3.90
CA TYR A 35 2.33 2.23 3.72
C TYR A 35 2.47 3.53 4.53
N ASN A 36 2.79 3.45 5.82
CA ASN A 36 2.93 4.62 6.68
C ASN A 36 4.08 5.53 6.23
N THR A 37 5.23 4.94 5.87
CA THR A 37 6.38 5.69 5.33
C THR A 37 6.01 6.39 4.03
N TYR A 38 5.34 5.69 3.11
CA TYR A 38 4.87 6.29 1.87
C TYR A 38 3.86 7.42 2.12
N GLN A 39 2.89 7.23 3.01
CA GLN A 39 1.94 8.28 3.36
C GLN A 39 2.64 9.50 3.94
N ARG A 40 3.60 9.31 4.85
CA ARG A 40 4.38 10.41 5.43
C ARG A 40 5.13 11.19 4.36
N LEU A 41 5.73 10.48 3.40
CA LEU A 41 6.47 11.09 2.31
C LEU A 41 5.55 11.85 1.34
N TYR A 42 4.42 11.24 0.95
CA TYR A 42 3.48 11.81 -0.01
C TYR A 42 2.60 12.92 0.58
N HIS A 43 2.41 12.95 1.90
CA HIS A 43 1.69 14.02 2.59
C HIS A 43 2.48 15.34 2.60
N ASN A 44 3.81 15.28 2.45
CA ASN A 44 4.60 16.50 2.33
C ASN A 44 4.35 17.15 0.96
N GLN A 45 3.80 18.37 0.97
CA GLN A 45 3.51 19.15 -0.22
C GLN A 45 4.75 19.38 -1.10
N GLN A 46 5.92 19.54 -0.48
CA GLN A 46 7.18 19.74 -1.22
C GLN A 46 7.50 18.52 -2.10
N VAL A 47 7.36 17.31 -1.54
CA VAL A 47 7.63 16.06 -2.26
C VAL A 47 6.62 15.89 -3.40
N LYS A 48 5.34 16.16 -3.14
CA LYS A 48 4.30 16.10 -4.18
C LYS A 48 4.63 17.01 -5.36
N THR A 49 5.04 18.25 -5.09
CA THR A 49 5.42 19.20 -6.15
C THR A 49 6.64 18.71 -6.93
N VAL A 50 7.68 18.23 -6.24
CA VAL A 50 8.88 17.68 -6.89
C VAL A 50 8.54 16.47 -7.77
N THR A 51 7.71 15.54 -7.29
CA THR A 51 7.28 14.38 -8.07
C THR A 51 6.50 14.77 -9.33
N ILE A 52 5.61 15.77 -9.24
CA ILE A 52 4.86 16.26 -10.41
C ILE A 52 5.80 16.90 -11.43
N ILE A 53 6.70 17.79 -10.99
CA ILE A 53 7.67 18.45 -11.88
C ILE A 53 8.56 17.40 -12.56
N LEU A 54 9.08 16.44 -11.80
CA LEU A 54 9.88 15.33 -12.30
C LEU A 54 9.11 14.51 -13.34
N SER A 55 7.85 14.19 -13.07
CA SER A 55 6.99 13.45 -14.01
C SER A 55 6.78 14.23 -15.32
N ILE A 56 6.63 15.55 -15.28
CA ILE A 56 6.50 16.38 -16.48
C ILE A 56 7.81 16.41 -17.26
N ILE A 57 8.95 16.58 -16.58
CA ILE A 57 10.29 16.61 -17.22
C ILE A 57 10.58 15.27 -17.92
N VAL A 58 10.37 14.15 -17.23
CA VAL A 58 10.54 12.81 -17.84
C VAL A 58 9.54 12.61 -18.98
N GLY A 59 8.31 13.10 -18.85
CA GLY A 59 7.31 13.11 -19.91
C GLY A 59 7.77 13.83 -21.17
N LEU A 60 8.35 15.03 -21.02
CA LEU A 60 8.91 15.79 -22.15
C LEU A 60 10.10 15.06 -22.78
N LEU A 61 11.00 14.49 -21.98
CA LEU A 61 12.14 13.70 -22.46
C LEU A 61 11.68 12.45 -23.21
N PHE A 62 10.61 11.80 -22.76
CA PHE A 62 10.00 10.67 -23.44
C PHE A 62 9.45 11.09 -24.81
N ILE A 63 8.67 12.17 -24.88
CA ILE A 63 8.11 12.68 -26.14
C ILE A 63 9.23 13.10 -27.10
N ASP A 64 10.26 13.78 -26.62
CA ASP A 64 11.42 14.18 -27.42
C ASP A 64 12.17 12.95 -27.98
N SER A 65 12.47 11.98 -27.12
CA SER A 65 13.12 10.73 -27.52
C SER A 65 12.26 9.93 -28.48
N TRP A 66 10.93 9.90 -28.27
CA TRP A 66 9.97 9.19 -29.11
C TRP A 66 9.91 9.78 -30.50
N LYS A 67 9.77 11.11 -30.60
CA LYS A 67 9.78 11.82 -31.88
C LYS A 67 11.08 11.57 -32.63
N ARG A 68 12.24 11.66 -31.98
CA ARG A 68 13.55 11.40 -32.62
C ARG A 68 13.75 9.93 -33.01
N ALA A 69 13.18 8.98 -32.25
CA ALA A 69 13.28 7.55 -32.54
C ALA A 69 12.41 7.12 -33.74
N GLN A 70 11.31 7.84 -34.00
CA GLN A 70 10.42 7.61 -35.13
C GLN A 70 10.88 8.24 -36.45
N VAL A 71 11.87 9.14 -36.42
CA VAL A 71 12.46 9.69 -37.65
C VAL A 71 13.12 8.54 -38.42
N ASN A 72 12.54 8.20 -39.57
CA ASN A 72 13.08 7.21 -40.47
C ASN A 72 14.41 7.74 -41.00
N VAL A 73 15.50 7.10 -40.60
CA VAL A 73 16.79 7.29 -41.25
C VAL A 73 16.66 6.72 -42.65
N THR A 74 16.45 7.59 -43.63
CA THR A 74 16.62 7.24 -45.04
C THR A 74 18.11 6.94 -45.23
N LEU A 75 18.45 5.66 -45.20
CA LEU A 75 19.74 5.20 -45.68
C LEU A 75 19.79 5.56 -47.16
N TYR A 76 20.48 6.64 -47.53
CA TYR A 76 20.85 6.88 -48.92
C TYR A 76 21.84 5.79 -49.35
N ARG A 77 21.32 4.58 -49.60
CA ARG A 77 22.06 3.48 -50.23
C ARG A 77 21.67 3.27 -51.69
N HIS A 78 20.74 4.04 -52.24
CA HIS A 78 20.57 4.13 -53.70
C HIS A 78 20.28 5.56 -54.12
N GLN A 79 21.31 6.40 -54.12
CA GLN A 79 21.43 7.36 -55.22
C GLN A 79 21.85 6.54 -56.44
N ASN A 80 20.88 5.85 -57.04
CA ASN A 80 21.03 5.46 -58.43
C ASN A 80 21.19 6.75 -59.20
N TYR A 81 22.33 6.85 -59.85
CA TYR A 81 22.66 7.80 -60.89
C TYR A 81 21.60 7.67 -62.00
N ASN A 82 20.45 8.32 -61.82
CA ASN A 82 19.52 8.62 -62.89
C ASN A 82 19.31 10.13 -62.86
N GLN A 83 20.11 10.74 -63.72
CA GLN A 83 19.90 11.99 -64.41
C GLN A 83 18.40 12.26 -64.67
N ASP A 84 17.99 13.52 -64.55
CA ASP A 84 16.68 14.10 -64.93
C ASP A 84 15.59 14.30 -63.87
N ASP A 85 15.90 14.87 -62.70
CA ASP A 85 14.90 15.76 -62.09
C ASP A 85 15.50 16.93 -61.31
N ARG A 86 15.82 18.00 -62.05
CA ARG A 86 16.38 19.26 -61.56
C ARG A 86 15.28 20.23 -61.09
N LEU A 87 14.36 19.85 -60.19
CA LEU A 87 13.31 20.80 -59.78
C LEU A 87 12.85 20.77 -58.31
N ASN A 88 13.62 20.17 -57.38
CA ASN A 88 13.32 20.28 -55.94
C ASN A 88 14.57 20.58 -55.10
N ILE A 89 15.31 21.62 -55.48
CA ILE A 89 16.40 22.19 -54.69
C ILE A 89 15.82 23.32 -53.82
N ALA A 90 15.16 22.97 -52.72
CA ALA A 90 14.76 23.97 -51.70
C ALA A 90 14.83 23.47 -50.25
N ASN A 91 15.16 22.20 -50.00
CA ASN A 91 15.34 21.67 -48.64
C ASN A 91 16.66 20.90 -48.49
N GLN A 92 17.70 21.30 -49.22
CA GLN A 92 19.05 20.74 -49.13
C GLN A 92 20.03 21.79 -48.60
N TYR A 93 19.79 22.26 -47.38
CA TYR A 93 20.73 23.13 -46.67
C TYR A 93 20.93 22.67 -45.22
N ASP A 94 21.08 21.36 -44.99
CA ASP A 94 21.75 20.86 -43.76
C ASP A 94 22.23 19.40 -43.86
N SER A 95 22.56 18.94 -45.07
CA SER A 95 23.02 17.56 -45.29
C SER A 95 24.53 17.44 -45.03
N HIS A 96 24.95 17.64 -43.77
CA HIS A 96 26.17 16.99 -43.31
C HIS A 96 25.99 15.48 -43.58
N ALA A 97 26.80 14.93 -44.48
CA ALA A 97 26.77 13.53 -44.87
C ALA A 97 27.08 12.63 -43.66
N VAL A 98 26.08 12.38 -42.82
CA VAL A 98 26.15 11.39 -41.76
C VAL A 98 26.27 10.03 -42.44
N THR A 99 27.39 9.37 -42.18
CA THR A 99 27.60 8.01 -42.65
C THR A 99 26.42 7.14 -42.20
N PRO A 100 25.98 6.16 -43.02
CA PRO A 100 24.83 5.30 -42.67
C PRO A 100 24.99 4.63 -41.30
N THR A 101 26.22 4.42 -40.84
CA THR A 101 26.55 3.92 -39.49
C THR A 101 26.28 4.93 -38.37
N GLN A 102 26.61 6.21 -38.56
CA GLN A 102 26.32 7.27 -37.58
C GLN A 102 24.82 7.50 -37.41
N ALA A 103 24.08 7.48 -38.51
CA ALA A 103 22.62 7.64 -38.47
C ALA A 103 21.94 6.42 -37.80
N LEU A 104 22.43 5.20 -38.08
CA LEU A 104 21.94 3.98 -37.39
C LEU A 104 22.27 3.99 -35.89
N ALA A 105 23.48 4.45 -35.51
CA ALA A 105 23.90 4.57 -34.12
C ALA A 105 23.08 5.62 -33.35
N SER A 106 22.79 6.77 -33.97
CA SER A 106 21.92 7.81 -33.40
C SER A 106 20.49 7.29 -33.15
N ARG A 107 19.95 6.49 -34.09
CA ARG A 107 18.64 5.85 -33.94
C ARG A 107 18.60 4.86 -32.77
N ALA A 108 19.58 3.97 -32.67
CA ALA A 108 19.67 3.01 -31.57
C ALA A 108 19.78 3.71 -30.21
N TYR A 109 20.48 4.83 -30.16
CA TYR A 109 20.58 5.65 -28.96
C TYR A 109 19.23 6.23 -28.54
N ASN A 110 18.49 6.84 -29.47
CA ASN A 110 17.18 7.42 -29.19
C ASN A 110 16.14 6.35 -28.81
N GLN A 111 16.18 5.16 -29.43
CA GLN A 111 15.34 4.02 -29.05
C GLN A 111 15.58 3.59 -27.60
N ARG A 112 16.85 3.46 -27.18
CA ARG A 112 17.18 3.14 -25.78
C ARG A 112 16.62 4.18 -24.81
N ASN A 113 16.73 5.46 -25.16
CA ASN A 113 16.28 6.55 -24.31
C ASN A 113 14.75 6.60 -24.18
N VAL A 114 14.02 6.24 -25.25
CA VAL A 114 12.57 6.02 -25.23
C VAL A 114 12.20 4.93 -24.24
N TYR A 115 12.88 3.78 -24.27
CA TYR A 115 12.57 2.69 -23.35
C TYR A 115 12.82 3.10 -21.89
N ILE A 116 13.99 3.70 -21.60
CA ILE A 116 14.33 4.13 -20.24
C ILE A 116 13.29 5.14 -19.71
N SER A 117 13.00 6.21 -20.47
CA SER A 117 12.04 7.23 -20.04
C SER A 117 10.60 6.71 -19.98
N GLY A 118 10.23 5.79 -20.87
CA GLY A 118 8.92 5.14 -20.86
C GLY A 118 8.71 4.24 -19.64
N PHE A 119 9.73 3.47 -19.25
CA PHE A 119 9.66 2.66 -18.03
C PHE A 119 9.57 3.51 -16.76
N ILE A 120 10.29 4.65 -16.69
CA ILE A 120 10.20 5.58 -15.56
C ILE A 120 8.76 6.11 -15.44
N LEU A 121 8.16 6.55 -16.55
CA LEU A 121 6.76 7.01 -16.56
C LEU A 121 5.79 5.90 -16.14
N TYR A 122 6.02 4.68 -16.62
CA TYR A 122 5.23 3.53 -16.22
C TYR A 122 5.30 3.29 -14.70
N PHE A 123 6.48 3.34 -14.10
CA PHE A 123 6.63 3.15 -12.65
C PHE A 123 6.08 4.31 -11.83
N MET A 124 6.17 5.55 -12.32
CA MET A 124 5.52 6.71 -11.69
C MET A 124 4.01 6.52 -11.53
N VAL A 125 3.35 5.79 -12.45
CA VAL A 125 1.92 5.42 -12.34
C VAL A 125 1.73 4.07 -11.63
N GLY A 126 2.66 3.13 -11.78
CA GLY A 126 2.60 1.80 -11.17
C GLY A 126 2.71 1.83 -9.64
N ILE A 127 3.65 2.60 -9.08
CA ILE A 127 3.87 2.71 -7.63
C ILE A 127 2.60 3.15 -6.87
N PRO A 128 1.91 4.26 -7.23
CA PRO A 128 0.69 4.66 -6.53
C PRO A 128 -0.44 3.63 -6.70
N THR A 129 -0.50 2.93 -7.83
CA THR A 129 -1.48 1.87 -8.10
C THR A 129 -1.27 0.69 -7.14
N VAL A 130 -0.04 0.18 -7.06
CA VAL A 130 0.30 -0.91 -6.12
C VAL A 130 0.11 -0.46 -4.67
N MET A 131 0.48 0.78 -4.33
CA MET A 131 0.28 1.32 -2.99
C MET A 131 -1.21 1.41 -2.60
N SER A 132 -2.10 1.71 -3.55
CA SER A 132 -3.56 1.67 -3.33
C SER A 132 -4.05 0.26 -2.98
N ILE A 133 -3.52 -0.76 -3.68
CA ILE A 133 -3.82 -2.17 -3.38
C ILE A 133 -3.31 -2.54 -1.99
N VAL A 134 -2.06 -2.18 -1.66
CA VAL A 134 -1.47 -2.41 -0.33
C VAL A 134 -2.30 -1.75 0.77
N ARG A 135 -2.76 -0.51 0.57
CA ARG A 135 -3.65 0.19 1.51
C ARG A 135 -4.93 -0.62 1.77
N ARG A 136 -5.59 -1.11 0.71
CA ARG A 136 -6.80 -1.93 0.85
C ARG A 136 -6.49 -3.20 1.65
N LEU A 137 -5.38 -3.87 1.33
CA LEU A 137 -4.98 -5.12 1.97
C LEU A 137 -4.70 -4.96 3.47
N VAL A 138 -4.00 -3.89 3.85
CA VAL A 138 -3.76 -3.53 5.26
C VAL A 138 -5.08 -3.26 5.98
N LYS A 139 -5.99 -2.50 5.37
CA LYS A 139 -7.32 -2.22 5.95
C LYS A 139 -8.14 -3.50 6.18
N TYR A 140 -8.17 -4.41 5.20
CA TYR A 140 -8.90 -5.67 5.36
C TYR A 140 -8.31 -6.55 6.47
N GLN A 141 -6.98 -6.59 6.60
CA GLN A 141 -6.34 -7.34 7.69
C GLN A 141 -6.57 -6.73 9.06
N ASP A 142 -6.54 -5.40 9.19
CA ASP A 142 -6.87 -4.73 10.45
C ASP A 142 -8.34 -5.01 10.85
N LEU A 143 -9.27 -5.01 9.89
CA LEU A 143 -10.69 -5.36 10.14
C LEU A 143 -10.86 -6.82 10.60
N ILE A 144 -10.17 -7.76 9.96
CA ILE A 144 -10.20 -9.18 10.36
C ILE A 144 -9.60 -9.37 11.75
N SER A 145 -8.50 -8.68 12.06
CA SER A 145 -7.88 -8.75 13.38
C SER A 145 -8.80 -8.19 14.46
N ASN A 146 -9.44 -7.04 14.21
CA ASN A 146 -10.36 -6.43 15.17
C ASN A 146 -11.61 -7.30 15.38
N LYS A 147 -12.15 -7.90 14.32
CA LYS A 147 -13.27 -8.84 14.44
C LYS A 147 -12.90 -10.06 15.29
N LYS A 148 -11.69 -10.62 15.11
CA LYS A 148 -11.20 -11.73 15.95
C LYS A 148 -11.02 -11.33 17.41
N THR A 149 -10.63 -10.09 17.70
CA THR A 149 -10.54 -9.60 19.08
C THR A 149 -11.93 -9.43 19.68
N GLN A 150 -12.88 -8.85 18.93
CA GLN A 150 -14.28 -8.74 19.38
C GLN A 150 -14.93 -10.11 19.65
N GLU A 151 -14.74 -11.09 18.76
CA GLU A 151 -15.25 -12.45 18.99
C GLU A 151 -14.65 -13.10 20.25
N LYS A 152 -13.39 -12.80 20.59
CA LYS A 152 -12.76 -13.26 21.83
C LYS A 152 -13.35 -12.57 23.06
N ASP A 153 -13.45 -11.25 23.04
CA ASP A 153 -14.03 -10.48 24.14
C ASP A 153 -15.49 -10.89 24.39
N ASP A 154 -16.29 -11.05 23.33
CA ASP A 154 -17.67 -11.54 23.44
C ASP A 154 -17.73 -12.94 24.06
N SER A 155 -16.82 -13.84 23.68
CA SER A 155 -16.75 -15.18 24.27
C SER A 155 -16.37 -15.16 25.75
N GLU A 156 -15.49 -14.25 26.16
CA GLU A 156 -15.06 -14.09 27.55
C GLU A 156 -16.15 -13.43 28.40
N ILE A 157 -16.85 -12.41 27.85
CA ILE A 157 -18.01 -11.76 28.48
C ILE A 157 -19.13 -12.78 28.72
N ILE A 158 -19.41 -13.67 27.76
CA ILE A 158 -20.41 -14.73 27.93
C ILE A 158 -20.01 -15.68 29.06
N ARG A 159 -18.73 -16.06 29.15
CA ARG A 159 -18.23 -16.93 30.22
C ARG A 159 -18.34 -16.26 31.59
N LEU A 160 -17.95 -14.99 31.69
CA LEU A 160 -17.99 -14.20 32.92
C LEU A 160 -19.44 -13.96 33.39
N LYS A 161 -20.38 -13.71 32.47
CA LYS A 161 -21.81 -13.62 32.81
C LYS A 161 -22.33 -14.91 33.43
N LYS A 162 -21.97 -16.06 32.86
CA LYS A 162 -22.38 -17.37 33.39
C LYS A 162 -21.81 -17.63 34.78
N GLU A 163 -20.57 -17.24 35.03
CA GLU A 163 -19.94 -17.35 36.36
C GLU A 163 -20.59 -16.41 37.38
N LEU A 164 -20.96 -15.19 36.96
CA LEU A 164 -21.67 -14.24 37.80
C LEU A 164 -23.04 -14.81 38.23
N ASP A 165 -23.81 -15.36 37.28
CA ASP A 165 -25.11 -15.97 37.56
C ASP A 165 -25.00 -17.19 38.50
N ALA A 166 -23.94 -18.00 38.36
CA ALA A 166 -23.69 -19.09 39.29
C ALA A 166 -23.39 -18.57 40.70
N LYS A 167 -22.54 -17.56 40.82
CA LYS A 167 -22.19 -16.95 42.13
C LYS A 167 -23.37 -16.24 42.77
N THR A 168 -24.26 -15.60 42.02
CA THR A 168 -25.46 -14.95 42.59
C THR A 168 -26.44 -15.97 43.16
N VAL A 169 -26.63 -17.11 42.47
CA VAL A 169 -27.44 -18.23 42.98
C VAL A 169 -26.83 -18.84 44.24
N ASP A 170 -25.51 -19.00 44.29
CA ASP A 170 -24.82 -19.50 45.49
C ASP A 170 -24.98 -18.53 46.67
N VAL A 171 -24.83 -17.23 46.44
CA VAL A 171 -25.02 -16.20 47.48
C VAL A 171 -26.47 -16.18 47.98
N GLU A 172 -27.46 -16.28 47.10
CA GLU A 172 -28.87 -16.36 47.50
C GLU A 172 -29.15 -17.61 48.34
N THR A 173 -28.54 -18.74 47.96
CA THR A 173 -28.65 -20.00 48.71
C THR A 173 -28.01 -19.89 50.09
N LEU A 174 -26.81 -19.31 50.18
CA LEU A 174 -26.13 -19.06 51.46
C LEU A 174 -26.93 -18.09 52.35
N GLN A 175 -27.51 -17.03 51.78
CA GLN A 175 -28.40 -16.13 52.53
C GLN A 175 -29.60 -16.89 53.11
N LYS A 176 -30.26 -17.74 52.32
CA LYS A 176 -31.36 -18.59 52.83
C LYS A 176 -30.90 -19.53 53.94
N GLN A 177 -29.71 -20.11 53.83
CA GLN A 177 -29.14 -20.97 54.87
C GLN A 177 -28.87 -20.19 56.17
N VAL A 178 -28.30 -18.99 56.07
CA VAL A 178 -28.05 -18.12 57.24
C VAL A 178 -29.38 -17.72 57.91
N THR A 179 -30.37 -17.25 57.14
CA THR A 179 -31.67 -16.88 57.72
C THR A 179 -32.39 -18.06 58.36
N ASN A 180 -32.26 -19.26 57.79
CA ASN A 180 -32.82 -20.46 58.41
C ASN A 180 -32.06 -20.84 59.69
N ALA A 181 -30.74 -20.69 59.73
CA ALA A 181 -29.93 -20.94 60.92
C ALA A 181 -30.23 -19.94 62.04
N GLU A 182 -30.37 -18.65 61.72
CA GLU A 182 -30.79 -17.61 62.67
C GLU A 182 -32.15 -17.91 63.29
N LYS A 183 -33.14 -18.29 62.47
CA LYS A 183 -34.46 -18.71 62.96
C LYS A 183 -34.38 -19.91 63.90
N TYR A 184 -33.57 -20.92 63.56
CA TYR A 184 -33.35 -22.09 64.41
C TYR A 184 -32.72 -21.72 65.76
N PHE A 185 -31.76 -20.79 65.75
CA PHE A 185 -31.09 -20.34 66.95
C PHE A 185 -32.05 -19.54 67.85
N ASP A 186 -32.83 -18.62 67.28
CA ASP A 186 -33.85 -17.86 68.00
C ASP A 186 -34.94 -18.75 68.60
N GLU A 187 -35.32 -19.83 67.90
CA GLU A 187 -36.31 -20.79 68.38
C GLU A 187 -35.79 -21.61 69.56
N GLN A 188 -34.51 -22.00 69.56
CA GLN A 188 -33.89 -22.70 70.69
C GLN A 188 -33.62 -21.80 71.91
N ASN A 189 -33.49 -20.50 71.71
CA ASN A 189 -33.18 -19.54 72.78
C ASN A 189 -34.45 -18.90 73.41
N LYS A 190 -35.65 -19.32 73.01
CA LYS A 190 -36.89 -18.90 73.68
C LYS A 190 -36.93 -19.48 75.10
N PRO A 191 -37.13 -18.65 76.15
CA PRO A 191 -37.24 -19.15 77.51
C PRO A 191 -38.45 -20.08 77.62
N LYS A 192 -38.29 -21.22 78.30
CA LYS A 192 -39.39 -22.14 78.65
C LYS A 192 -40.39 -21.38 79.51
N THR A 193 -41.49 -20.92 78.92
CA THR A 193 -42.62 -20.40 79.69
C THR A 193 -43.26 -21.58 80.41
N GLU A 194 -42.99 -21.72 81.71
CA GLU A 194 -43.72 -22.62 82.58
C GLU A 194 -45.19 -22.20 82.60
N THR A 195 -46.03 -22.93 81.86
CA THR A 195 -47.48 -22.88 82.03
C THR A 195 -47.83 -23.52 83.37
N VAL A 196 -47.99 -22.70 84.40
CA VAL A 196 -48.64 -23.10 85.65
C VAL A 196 -50.14 -23.24 85.39
N THR A 197 -50.58 -24.47 85.10
CA THR A 197 -51.98 -24.88 85.25
C THR A 197 -52.37 -24.78 86.73
N LYS A 198 -53.26 -23.83 87.06
CA LYS A 198 -54.03 -23.88 88.30
C LYS A 198 -55.40 -24.50 88.01
N THR A 199 -55.57 -25.73 88.47
CA THR A 199 -56.86 -26.33 88.84
C THR A 199 -57.36 -25.74 90.16
N GLU A 200 -58.68 -25.70 90.29
CA GLU A 200 -59.56 -25.23 91.40
C GLU A 200 -59.98 -23.76 91.37
#